data_AF-A0A699XCB7-F1
#
_entry.id   AF-A0A699XCB7-F1
#
_cell.length_a   1.000
_cell.length_b   1.000
_cell.length_c   1.000
_cell.angle_alpha   90.00
_cell.angle_beta   90.00
_cell.angle_gamma   90.00
#
_symmetry.space_group_name_H-M   'P 1'
#
loop_
_entity.id
_entity.type
_entity.pdbx_description
1 polymer ?
#
loop_
_entity_poly.entity_id
_entity_poly.type
_entity_poly.pdbx_seq_one_letter_code
_entity_poly.pdbx_strand_id
1 'polypeptide(L)'
;RKDAQWLLRYGQQQATPRWQPEEAVLVECRQVEQVVELLIRQKTMVHNALEALQAQPVVSPAVLEQLRQTLLHLEEQVQQLEAKLLTTLEARY
;
A
#
# COMPACT_ATOMS: atom_id res chain seq x y z
N ARG A 1 -28.36 36.55 17.20
CA ARG A 1 -29.59 35.73 17.45
C ARG A 1 -30.28 35.28 16.16
N LYS A 2 -30.40 36.13 15.12
CA LYS A 2 -30.97 35.74 13.81
C LYS A 2 -30.12 34.68 13.08
N ASP A 3 -28.80 34.79 13.10
CA ASP A 3 -27.93 33.87 12.35
C ASP A 3 -28.03 32.42 12.83
N ALA A 4 -28.15 32.23 14.15
CA ALA A 4 -28.39 30.92 14.74
C ALA A 4 -29.74 30.31 14.30
N GLN A 5 -30.77 31.13 14.13
CA GLN A 5 -32.08 30.68 13.64
C GLN A 5 -32.04 30.35 12.14
N TRP A 6 -31.24 31.09 11.36
CA TRP A 6 -31.01 30.80 9.94
C TRP A 6 -30.24 29.51 9.73
N LEU A 7 -29.18 29.27 10.51
CA LEU A 7 -28.42 28.01 10.49
C LEU A 7 -29.31 26.80 10.87
N LEU A 8 -30.16 26.97 11.89
CA LEU A 8 -31.09 25.92 12.31
C LEU A 8 -32.09 25.58 11.19
N ARG A 9 -32.71 26.58 10.57
CA ARG A 9 -33.65 26.36 9.45
C ARG A 9 -32.97 25.72 8.26
N TYR A 10 -31.75 26.13 7.93
CA TYR A 10 -30.98 25.54 6.85
C TYR A 10 -30.66 24.06 7.11
N GLY A 11 -30.20 23.73 8.32
CA GLY A 11 -29.93 22.35 8.72
C GLY A 11 -31.18 21.46 8.81
N GLN A 12 -32.36 22.05 9.07
CA GLN A 12 -33.64 21.31 9.07
C GLN A 12 -34.21 21.06 7.66
N GLN A 13 -33.89 21.92 6.70
CA GLN A 13 -34.39 21.84 5.33
C GLN A 13 -33.57 20.89 4.45
N GLN A 14 -32.30 20.66 4.79
CA GLN A 14 -31.45 19.70 4.09
C GLN A 14 -31.38 18.39 4.86
N ALA A 15 -31.82 17.29 4.23
CA ALA A 15 -31.44 15.96 4.67
C ALA A 15 -29.96 15.75 4.33
N THR A 16 -29.06 16.25 5.19
CA THR A 16 -27.63 15.99 5.02
C THR A 16 -27.40 14.51 5.28
N PRO A 17 -26.85 13.75 4.32
CA PRO A 17 -26.49 12.36 4.58
C PRO A 17 -25.52 12.35 5.77
N ARG A 18 -25.76 11.44 6.72
CA ARG A 18 -24.82 11.25 7.83
C ARG A 18 -23.48 10.89 7.22
N TRP A 19 -22.41 11.54 7.69
CA TRP A 19 -21.07 11.10 7.39
C TRP A 19 -20.96 9.61 7.77
N GLN A 20 -20.52 8.79 6.83
CA GLN A 20 -20.24 7.37 7.07
C GLN A 20 -18.74 7.15 6.91
N PRO A 21 -18.10 6.42 7.83
CA PRO A 21 -16.72 6.02 7.64
C PRO A 21 -16.63 5.11 6.40
N GLU A 22 -15.45 5.08 5.80
CA GLU A 22 -15.18 4.15 4.72
C GLU A 22 -15.35 2.71 5.18
N GLU A 23 -15.80 1.85 4.27
CA GLU A 23 -15.93 0.43 4.56
C GLU A 23 -14.58 -0.14 4.96
N ALA A 24 -14.56 -0.94 6.04
CA ALA A 24 -13.32 -1.52 6.57
C ALA A 24 -12.53 -2.30 5.50
N VAL A 25 -13.23 -2.95 4.57
CA VAL A 25 -12.64 -3.65 3.43
C VAL A 25 -11.84 -2.71 2.52
N LEU A 26 -12.36 -1.52 2.23
CA LEU A 26 -11.67 -0.51 1.42
C LEU A 26 -10.44 0.05 2.15
N VAL A 27 -10.54 0.22 3.48
CA VAL A 27 -9.39 0.65 4.30
C VAL A 27 -8.30 -0.42 4.29
N GLU A 28 -8.65 -1.69 4.47
CA GLU A 28 -7.70 -2.82 4.40
C GLU A 28 -7.05 -2.90 3.00
N CYS A 29 -7.82 -2.76 1.93
CA CYS A 29 -7.29 -2.78 0.56
C CYS A 29 -6.20 -1.70 0.37
N ARG A 30 -6.45 -0.47 0.82
CA ARG A 30 -5.45 0.61 0.74
C ARG A 30 -4.21 0.34 1.57
N GLN A 31 -4.36 -0.27 2.75
CA GLN A 31 -3.22 -0.65 3.57
C GLN A 31 -2.35 -1.67 2.84
N VAL A 32 -2.96 -2.66 2.17
CA VAL A 32 -2.25 -3.64 1.36
C VAL A 32 -1.55 -2.95 0.17
N GLU A 33 -2.24 -2.09 -0.56
CA GLU A 33 -1.66 -1.34 -1.69
C GLU A 33 -0.44 -0.50 -1.28
N GLN A 34 -0.53 0.20 -0.14
CA GLN A 34 0.59 0.99 0.40
C GLN A 34 1.81 0.14 0.72
N VAL A 35 1.60 -1.04 1.30
CA VAL A 35 2.70 -1.97 1.61
C VAL A 35 3.29 -2.55 0.32
N VAL A 36 2.46 -2.93 -0.65
CA VAL A 36 2.92 -3.40 -1.97
C VAL A 36 3.80 -2.34 -2.64
N GLU A 37 3.37 -1.07 -2.65
CA GLU A 37 4.16 0.03 -3.21
C GLU A 37 5.52 0.18 -2.49
N LEU A 38 5.53 0.09 -1.15
CA LEU A 38 6.75 0.13 -0.37
C LEU A 38 7.71 -1.01 -0.74
N LEU A 39 7.19 -2.24 -0.87
CA LEU A 39 8.00 -3.42 -1.23
C LEU A 39 8.54 -3.32 -2.66
N ILE A 40 7.77 -2.81 -3.61
CA ILE A 40 8.25 -2.54 -4.97
C ILE A 40 9.42 -1.56 -4.96
N ARG A 41 9.34 -0.48 -4.16
CA ARG A 41 10.46 0.48 -4.03
C ARG A 41 11.70 -0.17 -3.40
N GLN A 42 11.52 -1.00 -2.38
CA GLN A 42 12.63 -1.77 -1.78
C GLN A 42 13.25 -2.74 -2.79
N LYS A 43 12.43 -3.41 -3.60
CA LYS A 43 12.89 -4.31 -4.66
C LYS A 43 13.81 -3.57 -5.64
N THR A 44 13.38 -2.41 -6.12
CA THR A 44 14.20 -1.56 -7.00
C THR A 44 15.51 -1.15 -6.33
N MET A 45 15.48 -0.80 -5.04
CA MET A 45 16.70 -0.46 -4.30
C MET A 45 17.68 -1.63 -4.22
N VAL A 46 17.19 -2.83 -3.89
CA VAL A 46 18.01 -4.06 -3.79
C VAL A 46 18.56 -4.45 -5.16
N HIS A 47 17.76 -4.32 -6.22
CA HIS A 47 18.20 -4.55 -7.60
C HIS A 47 19.35 -3.60 -7.97
N ASN A 48 19.19 -2.30 -7.74
CA ASN A 48 20.24 -1.31 -8.02
C ASN A 48 21.51 -1.59 -7.21
N ALA A 49 21.38 -2.01 -5.94
CA ALA A 49 22.52 -2.40 -5.11
C ALA A 49 23.23 -3.65 -5.65
N LEU A 50 22.48 -4.62 -6.16
CA LEU A 50 23.02 -5.83 -6.78
C LEU A 50 23.80 -5.49 -8.05
N GLU A 51 23.23 -4.67 -8.94
CA GLU A 51 23.90 -4.20 -10.15
C GLU A 51 25.18 -3.42 -9.81
N ALA A 52 25.11 -2.50 -8.85
CA ALA A 52 26.26 -1.71 -8.42
C ALA A 52 27.36 -2.61 -7.81
N LEU A 53 27.00 -3.62 -7.02
CA LEU A 53 27.95 -4.59 -6.47
C LEU A 53 28.62 -5.41 -7.58
N GLN A 54 27.87 -5.86 -8.58
CA GLN A 54 28.41 -6.63 -9.70
C GLN A 54 29.39 -5.82 -10.57
N ALA A 55 29.27 -4.49 -10.58
CA ALA A 55 30.19 -3.60 -11.28
C ALA A 55 31.49 -3.31 -10.50
N GLN A 56 31.63 -3.75 -9.25
CA GLN A 56 32.82 -3.51 -8.44
C GLN A 56 34.01 -4.39 -8.87
N PRO A 57 35.25 -3.90 -8.73
CA PRO A 57 36.45 -4.67 -9.08
C PRO A 57 36.67 -5.91 -8.19
N VAL A 58 36.09 -5.92 -6.99
CA VAL A 58 36.09 -7.05 -6.06
C VAL A 58 34.66 -7.30 -5.61
N VAL A 59 34.15 -8.50 -5.87
CA VAL A 59 32.78 -8.88 -5.54
C VAL A 59 32.80 -10.01 -4.53
N SER A 60 32.17 -9.80 -3.38
CA SER A 60 31.99 -10.88 -2.39
C SER A 60 30.84 -11.79 -2.83
N PRO A 61 31.07 -13.10 -3.04
CA PRO A 61 30.03 -14.03 -3.46
C PRO A 61 28.92 -14.16 -2.41
N ALA A 62 29.27 -14.09 -1.12
CA ALA A 62 28.29 -14.17 -0.03
C ALA A 62 27.35 -12.96 -0.01
N VAL A 63 27.87 -11.75 -0.26
CA VAL A 63 27.04 -10.52 -0.30
C VAL A 63 26.16 -10.52 -1.54
N LEU A 64 26.70 -10.94 -2.69
CA LEU A 64 25.94 -11.06 -3.94
C LEU A 64 24.78 -12.05 -3.79
N GLU A 65 25.02 -13.20 -3.17
CA GLU A 65 23.99 -14.19 -2.91
C GLU A 65 22.93 -13.65 -1.94
N GLN A 66 23.33 -12.95 -0.88
CA GLN A 66 22.39 -12.35 0.06
C GLN A 66 21.46 -11.33 -0.62
N LEU A 67 21.99 -10.48 -1.52
CA LEU A 67 21.18 -9.51 -2.26
C LEU A 67 20.20 -10.21 -3.23
N ARG A 68 20.61 -11.31 -3.88
CA ARG A 68 19.72 -12.12 -4.73
C ARG A 68 18.59 -12.75 -3.93
N GLN A 69 18.90 -13.35 -2.78
CA GLN A 69 17.89 -13.95 -1.91
C GLN A 69 16.93 -12.91 -1.36
N THR A 70 17.43 -11.73 -1.00
CA THR A 70 16.60 -10.60 -0.56
C THR A 70 15.64 -10.17 -1.67
N LEU A 71 16.13 -10.09 -2.92
CA LEU A 71 15.29 -9.75 -4.07
C LEU A 71 14.16 -10.77 -4.28
N LEU A 72 14.48 -12.06 -4.26
CA LEU A 72 13.50 -13.14 -4.39
C LEU A 72 12.44 -13.07 -3.28
N HIS A 73 12.87 -12.86 -2.04
CA HIS A 73 11.95 -12.76 -0.91
C HIS A 73 10.99 -11.56 -1.04
N LEU A 74 11.50 -10.40 -1.48
CA LEU A 74 10.66 -9.23 -1.74
C LEU A 74 9.65 -9.49 -2.87
N GLU A 75 10.01 -10.25 -3.90
CA GLU A 75 9.09 -10.64 -4.97
C GLU A 75 7.98 -11.55 -4.47
N GLU A 76 8.31 -12.56 -3.66
CA GLU A 76 7.33 -13.44 -3.04
C GLU A 76 6.35 -12.66 -2.16
N GLN A 77 6.86 -11.71 -1.35
CA GLN A 77 6.01 -10.88 -0.49
C GLN A 77 5.05 -10.00 -1.29
N VAL A 78 5.50 -9.39 -2.39
CA VAL A 78 4.62 -8.61 -3.29
C VAL A 78 3.52 -9.51 -3.85
N GLN A 79 3.88 -10.67 -4.41
CA GLN A 79 2.90 -11.60 -4.99
C GLN A 79 1.88 -12.09 -3.96
N GLN A 80 2.32 -12.41 -2.74
CA GLN A 80 1.43 -12.86 -1.66
C GLN A 80 0.42 -11.77 -1.26
N LEU A 81 0.86 -10.51 -1.17
CA LEU A 81 -0.01 -9.40 -0.82
C LEU A 81 -0.98 -9.03 -1.94
N GLU A 82 -0.54 -9.05 -3.19
CA GLU A 82 -1.42 -8.84 -4.36
C GLU A 82 -2.47 -9.94 -4.47
N ALA A 83 -2.09 -11.21 -4.24
CA ALA A 83 -3.04 -12.32 -4.21
C ALA A 83 -4.06 -12.15 -3.08
N LYS A 84 -3.61 -11.74 -1.88
CA LYS A 84 -4.50 -11.44 -0.75
C LYS A 84 -5.49 -10.32 -1.11
N LEU A 85 -5.00 -9.24 -1.73
CA LEU A 85 -5.84 -8.11 -2.16
C LEU A 85 -6.94 -8.58 -3.11
N LEU A 86 -6.58 -9.36 -4.13
CA LEU A 86 -7.53 -9.91 -5.09
C LEU A 86 -8.60 -10.77 -4.41
N THR A 87 -8.17 -11.71 -3.54
CA THR A 87 -9.11 -12.58 -2.80
C THR A 87 -10.07 -11.79 -1.91
N THR A 88 -9.58 -10.73 -1.24
CA THR A 88 -10.42 -9.87 -0.40
C THR A 88 -11.46 -9.11 -1.23
N LEU A 89 -11.10 -8.65 -2.43
CA LEU A 89 -12.01 -7.96 -3.34
C LEU A 89 -13.07 -8.91 -3.91
N GLU A 90 -12.67 -10.09 -4.37
CA GLU A 90 -13.57 -11.14 -4.90
C GLU A 90 -14.52 -11.69 -3.83
N ALA A 91 -14.11 -11.75 -2.56
CA ALA A 91 -15.00 -12.18 -1.48
C ALA A 91 -16.09 -11.14 -1.16
N ARG A 92 -15.90 -9.87 -1.55
CA ARG A 92 -16.80 -8.76 -1.25
C ARG A 92 -17.75 -8.42 -2.40
N TYR A 93 -17.31 -8.59 -3.66
CA TYR A 93 -18.02 -8.20 -4.89
C TYR A 93 -18.26 -9.39 -5.80
#